data_AF-K1U8Z3-F1
#
_entry.id   AF-K1U8Z3-F1
#
_cell.length_a   1.000
_cell.length_b   1.000
_cell.length_c   1.000
_cell.angle_alpha   90.00
_cell.angle_beta   90.00
_cell.angle_gamma   90.00
#
_symmetry.space_group_name_H-M   'P 1'
#
loop_
_entity.id
_entity.type
_entity.pdbx_description
1 polymer ?
#
loop_
_entity_poly.entity_id
_entity_poly.type
_entity_poly.pdbx_seq_one_letter_code
_entity_poly.pdbx_strand_id
1 'polypeptide(L)' 'MQVIIAEKPSVAREIAAIVEATNRKDGFIEGNGYAVTWAFGHLVGLAMPQ' A
#
# COMPACT_ATOMS: atom_id res chain seq x y z
N MET A 1 -2.26 6.89 13.24
CA MET A 1 -1.65 6.17 12.10
C MET A 1 -2.74 5.92 11.08
N GLN A 2 -2.66 6.52 9.89
CA GLN A 2 -3.58 6.29 8.78
C GLN A 2 -2.95 5.34 7.76
N VAL A 3 -3.75 4.46 7.16
CA VAL A 3 -3.26 3.48 6.18
C VAL A 3 -3.80 3.82 4.80
N ILE A 4 -2.92 3.84 3.80
CA ILE A 4 -3.26 4.02 2.40
C ILE A 4 -2.90 2.76 1.64
N ILE A 5 -3.84 2.21 0.86
CA ILE A 5 -3.66 1.00 0.05
C ILE A 5 -3.77 1.39 -1.42
N ALA A 6 -2.68 1.24 -2.18
CA ALA A 6 -2.66 1.44 -3.64
C ALA A 6 -2.82 0.12 -4.41
N GLU A 7 -3.15 0.16 -5.71
CA GLU A 7 -3.29 -1.09 -6.49
C GLU A 7 -1.94 -1.73 -6.90
N LYS A 8 -0.86 -0.93 -6.92
CA LYS A 8 0.46 -1.36 -7.39
C LYS A 8 1.57 -0.56 -6.68
N PRO A 9 2.81 -1.09 -6.64
CA PRO A 9 3.92 -0.45 -5.94
C PRO A 9 4.29 0.95 -6.46
N SER A 10 4.13 1.23 -7.76
CA SER A 10 4.48 2.54 -8.31
C SER A 10 3.57 3.66 -7.76
N VAL A 11 2.26 3.40 -7.71
CA VAL A 11 1.27 4.35 -7.16
C VAL A 11 1.50 4.58 -5.67
N ALA A 12 1.81 3.53 -4.90
CA ALA A 12 2.14 3.68 -3.48
C ALA A 12 3.37 4.57 -3.25
N ARG A 13 4.39 4.51 -4.11
CA ARG A 13 5.60 5.35 -3.99
C ARG A 13 5.29 6.83 -4.26
N GLU A 14 4.45 7.12 -5.24
CA GLU A 14 4.00 8.49 -5.53
C GLU A 14 3.21 9.08 -4.35
N ILE A 15 2.28 8.29 -3.79
CA ILE A 15 1.52 8.71 -2.61
C ILE A 15 2.44 8.90 -1.40
N ALA A 16 3.36 7.96 -1.14
CA ALA A 16 4.30 8.05 -0.03
C ALA A 16 5.13 9.33 -0.08
N ALA A 17 5.54 9.78 -1.28
CA ALA A 17 6.25 11.04 -1.46
C ALA A 17 5.40 12.26 -1.08
N ILE A 18 4.11 12.26 -1.42
CA ILE A 18 3.18 13.37 -1.11
C ILE A 18 2.89 13.45 0.39
N VAL A 19 2.71 12.31 1.06
CA VAL A 19 2.38 12.26 2.50
C VAL A 19 3.62 12.27 3.39
N GLU A 20 4.82 12.43 2.82
CA GLU A 20 6.11 12.44 3.54
C GLU A 20 6.41 11.13 4.29
N ALA A 21 5.94 10.00 3.76
CA ALA A 21 6.34 8.66 4.20
C ALA A 21 7.67 8.26 3.54
N THR A 22 8.74 8.21 4.34
CA THR A 22 10.11 8.02 3.83
C THR A 22 10.79 6.74 4.32
N ASN A 23 10.28 6.11 5.38
CA ASN A 23 10.85 4.91 5.97
C ASN A 23 10.33 3.66 5.25
N ARG A 24 11.16 3.06 4.41
CA ARG A 24 10.79 1.86 3.64
C ARG A 24 10.85 0.61 4.52
N LYS A 25 9.82 -0.23 4.39
CA LYS A 25 9.69 -1.53 5.04
C LYS A 25 9.40 -2.60 3.98
N ASP A 26 9.31 -3.85 4.42
CA ASP A 26 8.89 -4.94 3.54
C ASP A 26 7.37 -4.84 3.28
N GLY A 27 7.00 -4.52 2.04
CA GLY A 27 5.60 -4.38 1.61
C GLY A 27 4.91 -3.03 1.89
N PHE A 28 5.57 -2.05 2.51
CA PHE A 28 4.99 -0.71 2.73
C PHE A 28 6.05 0.37 3.00
N ILE A 29 5.62 1.63 3.02
CA ILE A 29 6.44 2.81 3.36
C ILE A 29 5.72 3.57 4.48
N GLU A 30 6.43 3.93 5.55
CA GLU A 30 5.85 4.66 6.68
C GLU A 30 6.53 6.01 6.94
N GLY A 31 5.79 6.93 7.57
CA GLY A 31 6.28 8.25 7.97
C GLY A 31 5.15 9.26 8.05
N ASN A 32 5.37 10.36 8.77
CA ASN A 32 4.38 11.44 8.94
C ASN A 32 2.98 10.97 9.41
N GLY A 33 2.92 9.89 10.19
CA GLY A 33 1.66 9.29 10.66
C GLY A 33 0.91 8.43 9.64
N TYR A 34 1.51 8.17 8.46
CA TYR A 34 0.98 7.30 7.42
C TYR A 34 1.75 5.99 7.31
N ALA A 35 1.03 4.94 6.92
CA ALA A 35 1.57 3.72 6.34
C ALA A 35 0.97 3.53 4.94
N VAL A 36 1.82 3.55 3.92
CA VAL A 36 1.43 3.43 2.50
C VAL A 36 1.86 2.06 1.99
N THR A 37 0.90 1.20 1.68
CA THR A 37 1.10 -0.16 1.15
C THR A 37 0.39 -0.32 -0.20
N TRP A 38 0.52 -1.48 -0.82
CA TRP A 38 -0.08 -1.77 -2.11
C TRP A 38 -0.55 -3.22 -2.22
N ALA A 39 -1.59 -3.42 -3.02
CA ALA A 39 -1.93 -4.70 -3.58
C ALA A 39 -1.03 -5.04 -4.77
N PHE A 40 -1.09 -6.29 -5.21
CA PHE A 40 -0.51 -6.74 -6.48
C PHE A 40 -1.63 -7.34 -7.33
N GLY A 41 -2.49 -6.47 -7.86
CA GLY A 41 -3.77 -6.90 -8.45
C GLY A 41 -4.78 -7.33 -7.37
N HIS A 42 -5.63 -8.30 -7.70
CA HIS A 42 -6.66 -8.79 -6.75
C HIS A 42 -6.04 -9.64 -5.65
N LEU A 43 -6.19 -9.24 -4.39
CA LEU A 43 -5.73 -10.00 -3.22
C LEU A 43 -6.67 -11.15 -2.84
N VAL A 44 -7.92 -11.07 -3.30
CA VAL A 44 -8.97 -12.06 -3.03
C VAL A 44 -9.72 -12.36 -4.32
N GLY A 45 -10.26 -13.57 -4.41
CA GLY A 45 -11.10 -14.03 -5.50
C GLY A 45 -12.33 -14.75 -4.97
N LEU A 46 -13.29 -15.00 -5.85
CA LEU A 46 -14.47 -15.79 -5.51
C LEU A 46 -14.05 -17.23 -5.18
N ALA A 47 -14.66 -17.80 -4.15
CA ALA A 47 -14.55 -19.23 -3.90
C ALA A 47 -15.29 -20.00 -5.01
N MET A 48 -14.73 -21.13 -5.45
CA MET A 48 -15.44 -22.04 -6.34
C MET A 48 -16.64 -22.65 -5.59
N PRO A 49 -17.76 -22.92 -6.29
CA PRO A 49 -18.90 -23.62 -5.69
C PRO A 49 -18.50 -24.98 -5.10
N GLN A 50 -19.20 -25.40 -4.04
CA GLN A 50 -19.09 -26.73 -3.44
C GLN A 50 -20.06 -27.70 -4.12
#